data_AF-A0A969BC60-F1
#
_entry.id   AF-A0A969BC60-F1
#
_cell.length_a   1.000
_cell.length_b   1.000
_cell.length_c   1.000
_cell.angle_alpha   90.00
_cell.angle_beta   90.00
_cell.angle_gamma   90.00
#
_symmetry.space_group_name_H-M   'P 1'
#
loop_
_entity.id
_entity.type
_entity.pdbx_description
1 polymer ?
#
loop_
_entity_poly.entity_id
_entity_poly.type
_entity_poly.pdbx_seq_one_letter_code
_entity_poly.pdbx_strand_id
1 'polypeptide(L)'
;MNTAKRNLHKKEYEGEIASNLLLLKNEVAHENLSNKQVLFKAPERINSNNLTKELLNELSLYIEEQKVYYRKLYNRANALKDKEISKHQQTHEAKEAFLDLKRKHHNENLADFVENKNEVVRIVEYKNKLYQKADPIYLDPEHFLVKSHFYAPQKRSLADT
;
A
#
# COMPACT_ATOMS: atom_id res chain seq x y z
N MET A 1 5.90 -2.63 16.38
CA MET A 1 6.51 -1.46 17.09
C MET A 1 6.12 -1.38 18.57
N ASN A 2 4.84 -1.49 18.94
CA ASN A 2 4.41 -1.47 20.35
C ASN A 2 4.91 -2.67 21.17
N THR A 3 5.01 -3.85 20.56
CA THR A 3 5.61 -5.06 21.16
C THR A 3 7.11 -4.88 21.42
N ALA A 4 7.86 -4.31 20.46
CA ALA A 4 9.29 -4.05 20.59
C ALA A 4 9.61 -3.01 21.69
N LYS A 5 8.82 -1.93 21.80
CA LYS A 5 8.98 -0.93 22.88
C LYS A 5 8.69 -1.51 24.27
N ARG A 6 7.79 -2.49 24.38
CA ARG A 6 7.35 -3.09 25.65
C ARG A 6 8.26 -4.22 26.15
N ASN A 7 8.96 -4.92 25.24
CA ASN A 7 9.68 -6.16 25.54
C ASN A 7 11.22 -6.04 25.49
N LEU A 8 11.77 -4.82 25.52
CA LEU A 8 13.23 -4.56 25.41
C LEU A 8 14.11 -5.27 26.48
N HIS A 9 13.52 -5.87 27.51
CA HIS A 9 14.21 -6.49 28.64
C HIS A 9 13.89 -7.99 28.85
N LYS A 10 13.20 -8.67 27.92
CA LYS A 10 12.83 -10.09 28.06
C LYS A 10 13.48 -10.97 26.97
N LYS A 11 14.45 -11.80 27.38
CA LYS A 11 15.18 -12.80 26.55
C LYS A 11 14.28 -13.77 25.76
N GLU A 12 13.05 -13.97 26.19
CA GLU A 12 12.08 -14.89 25.57
C GLU A 12 11.56 -14.44 24.20
N TYR A 13 11.77 -13.18 23.80
CA TYR A 13 11.23 -12.59 22.57
C TYR A 13 12.30 -12.24 21.53
N GLU A 14 13.57 -12.62 21.73
CA GLU A 14 14.68 -12.24 20.85
C GLU A 14 14.47 -12.69 19.40
N GLY A 15 13.92 -13.89 19.17
CA GLY A 15 13.62 -14.40 17.83
C GLY A 15 12.48 -13.64 17.12
N GLU A 16 11.41 -13.31 17.84
CA GLU A 16 10.28 -12.57 17.30
C GLU A 16 10.65 -11.10 17.02
N ILE A 17 11.47 -10.50 17.89
CA ILE A 17 12.02 -9.15 17.71
C ILE A 17 12.92 -9.12 16.47
N ALA A 18 13.81 -10.10 16.31
CA ALA A 18 14.68 -10.17 15.13
C ALA A 18 13.89 -10.32 13.82
N SER A 19 12.85 -11.17 13.80
CA SER A 19 11.98 -11.34 12.62
C SER A 19 11.24 -10.04 12.28
N ASN A 20 10.66 -9.38 13.27
CA ASN A 20 9.96 -8.11 13.10
C ASN A 20 10.87 -6.98 12.61
N LEU A 21 12.11 -6.93 13.10
CA LEU A 21 13.10 -5.95 12.65
C LEU A 21 13.55 -6.23 11.21
N LEU A 22 13.71 -7.51 10.83
CA LEU A 22 14.02 -7.89 9.46
C LEU A 22 12.88 -7.51 8.50
N LEU A 23 11.63 -7.76 8.89
CA LEU A 23 10.45 -7.31 8.15
C LEU A 23 10.48 -5.78 7.97
N LEU A 24 10.64 -5.03 9.05
CA LEU A 24 10.71 -3.56 9.00
C LEU A 24 11.83 -3.06 8.08
N LYS A 25 13.01 -3.68 8.16
CA LYS A 25 14.14 -3.32 7.30
C LYS A 25 13.80 -3.53 5.82
N ASN A 26 13.22 -4.69 5.49
CA ASN A 26 12.83 -5.02 4.11
C ASN A 26 11.79 -4.04 3.56
N GLU A 27 10.76 -3.74 4.34
CA GLU A 27 9.70 -2.82 3.94
C GLU A 27 10.21 -1.38 3.78
N VAL A 28 11.03 -0.88 4.71
CA VAL A 28 11.62 0.47 4.58
C VAL A 28 12.54 0.56 3.37
N ALA A 29 13.33 -0.48 3.10
CA ALA A 29 14.19 -0.52 1.92
C ALA A 29 13.38 -0.52 0.61
N HIS A 30 12.29 -1.31 0.58
CA HIS A 30 11.37 -1.36 -0.56
C HIS A 30 10.64 -0.03 -0.78
N GLU A 31 10.15 0.58 0.30
CA GLU A 31 9.45 1.87 0.29
C GLU A 31 10.37 2.99 -0.19
N ASN A 32 11.64 3.02 0.23
CA ASN A 32 12.62 4.00 -0.24
C ASN A 32 12.88 3.92 -1.77
N LEU A 33 12.68 2.75 -2.40
CA LEU A 33 12.77 2.61 -3.86
C LEU A 33 11.53 3.18 -4.57
N SER A 34 10.36 2.96 -3.97
CA SER A 34 9.06 3.34 -4.52
C SER A 34 8.74 4.83 -4.31
N ASN A 35 9.02 5.36 -3.12
CA ASN A 35 8.75 6.72 -2.72
C ASN A 35 10.05 7.52 -2.49
N LYS A 36 10.47 8.25 -3.53
CA LYS A 36 11.66 9.10 -3.47
C LYS A 36 11.46 10.42 -2.70
N GLN A 37 10.22 10.75 -2.30
CA GLN A 37 9.91 12.02 -1.63
C GLN A 37 10.08 11.96 -0.11
N VAL A 38 9.86 10.78 0.49
CA VAL A 38 10.05 10.54 1.92
C VAL A 38 10.99 9.35 2.06
N LEU A 39 12.23 9.61 2.45
CA LEU A 39 13.28 8.60 2.53
C LEU A 39 13.73 8.39 3.97
N PHE A 40 13.78 7.13 4.40
CA PHE A 40 14.43 6.79 5.65
C PHE A 40 15.94 6.75 5.46
N LYS A 41 16.67 7.53 6.26
CA LYS A 41 18.13 7.59 6.19
C LYS A 41 18.73 6.33 6.83
N ALA A 42 19.53 5.60 6.07
CA ALA A 42 20.27 4.41 6.51
C ALA A 42 19.40 3.24 7.04
N PRO A 43 18.62 2.55 6.16
CA PRO A 43 17.83 1.37 6.51
C PRO A 43 18.66 0.22 7.10
N GLU A 44 19.97 0.16 6.82
CA GLU A 44 20.91 -0.82 7.38
C GLU A 44 21.02 -0.78 8.92
N ARG A 45 20.67 0.36 9.53
CA ARG A 45 20.66 0.53 11.00
C ARG A 45 19.53 -0.24 11.68
N ILE A 46 18.52 -0.70 10.93
CA ILE A 46 17.37 -1.45 11.45
C ILE A 46 17.81 -2.90 11.68
N ASN A 47 18.45 -3.16 12.82
CA ASN A 47 18.88 -4.50 13.23
C ASN A 47 18.87 -4.63 14.76
N SER A 48 18.90 -5.86 15.27
CA SER A 48 18.83 -6.15 16.71
C SER A 48 19.98 -5.55 17.52
N ASN A 49 21.16 -5.35 16.91
CA ASN A 49 22.36 -4.84 17.59
C ASN A 49 22.30 -3.32 17.80
N ASN A 50 21.56 -2.61 16.94
CA ASN A 50 21.47 -1.14 16.96
C ASN A 50 20.09 -0.65 17.44
N LEU A 51 19.32 -1.50 18.11
CA LEU A 51 17.96 -1.18 18.56
C LEU A 51 18.00 -0.20 19.76
N THR A 52 18.10 1.09 19.46
CA THR A 52 18.03 2.15 20.47
C THR A 52 16.67 2.84 20.49
N LYS A 53 16.36 3.55 21.58
CA LYS A 53 15.10 4.32 21.69
C LYS A 53 15.05 5.43 20.64
N GLU A 54 16.21 6.00 20.31
CA GLU A 54 16.39 7.04 19.29
C GLU A 54 16.03 6.50 17.92
N LEU A 55 16.57 5.33 17.53
CA LEU A 55 16.22 4.68 16.26
C LEU A 55 14.72 4.36 16.16
N LEU A 56 14.12 3.88 17.26
CA LEU A 56 12.67 3.62 17.29
C LEU A 56 11.84 4.89 17.11
N ASN A 57 12.31 6.03 17.62
CA ASN A 57 11.65 7.33 17.44
C ASN A 57 11.84 7.85 16.00
N GLU A 58 13.04 7.74 15.43
CA GLU A 58 13.31 8.04 14.01
C GLU A 58 12.38 7.24 13.08
N LEU A 59 12.25 5.93 13.31
CA LEU A 59 11.34 5.07 12.56
C LEU A 59 9.86 5.46 12.73
N SER A 60 9.48 5.84 13.95
CA SER A 60 8.10 6.30 14.23
C SER A 60 7.78 7.56 13.43
N LEU A 61 8.70 8.53 13.41
CA LEU A 61 8.56 9.78 12.67
C LEU A 61 8.47 9.52 11.17
N TYR A 62 9.35 8.68 10.63
CA TYR A 62 9.32 8.29 9.23
C TYR A 62 7.99 7.67 8.81
N ILE A 63 7.45 6.73 9.61
CA ILE A 63 6.14 6.12 9.32
C ILE A 63 5.02 7.17 9.34
N GLU A 64 5.07 8.15 10.24
CA GLU A 64 4.09 9.24 10.27
C GLU A 64 4.21 10.17 9.06
N GLU A 65 5.44 10.51 8.64
CA GLU A 65 5.68 11.27 7.41
C GLU A 65 5.13 10.54 6.18
N GLN A 66 5.36 9.22 6.09
CA GLN A 66 4.81 8.37 5.04
C GLN A 66 3.27 8.39 5.03
N LYS A 67 2.64 8.24 6.19
CA LYS A 67 1.18 8.34 6.30
C LYS A 67 0.66 9.70 5.86
N VAL A 68 1.35 10.79 6.19
CA VAL A 68 0.98 12.13 5.73
C VAL A 68 1.11 12.22 4.21
N TYR A 69 2.19 11.72 3.64
CA TYR A 69 2.41 11.71 2.19
C TYR A 69 1.29 10.96 1.44
N TYR A 70 1.01 9.71 1.82
CA TYR A 70 -0.01 8.90 1.17
C TYR A 70 -1.43 9.45 1.36
N ARG A 71 -1.74 10.05 2.52
CA ARG A 71 -3.01 10.77 2.71
C ARG A 71 -3.15 11.94 1.75
N LYS A 72 -2.09 12.73 1.55
CA LYS A 72 -2.11 13.86 0.59
C LYS A 72 -2.29 13.35 -0.84
N LEU A 73 -1.59 12.28 -1.22
CA LEU A 73 -1.71 11.67 -2.53
C LEU A 73 -3.14 11.18 -2.78
N TYR A 74 -3.72 10.45 -1.82
CA TYR A 74 -5.09 9.97 -1.87
C TYR A 74 -6.11 11.12 -2.00
N ASN A 75 -5.98 12.15 -1.17
CA ASN A 75 -6.87 13.31 -1.21
C ASN A 75 -6.77 14.04 -2.55
N ARG A 76 -5.58 14.18 -3.12
CA ARG A 76 -5.39 14.75 -4.46
C ARG A 76 -6.06 13.92 -5.53
N ALA A 77 -5.88 12.60 -5.52
CA ALA A 77 -6.50 11.70 -6.48
C ALA A 77 -8.04 11.76 -6.41
N ASN A 78 -8.61 11.77 -5.19
CA ASN A 78 -10.05 11.94 -5.01
C ASN A 78 -10.55 13.31 -5.48
N ALA A 79 -9.84 14.39 -5.15
CA ALA A 79 -10.22 15.72 -5.62
C ALA A 79 -10.26 15.80 -7.16
N LEU A 80 -9.31 15.15 -7.85
CA LEU A 80 -9.32 15.04 -9.31
C LEU A 80 -10.52 14.22 -9.82
N LYS A 81 -10.79 13.08 -9.19
CA LYS A 81 -11.96 12.24 -9.52
C LYS A 81 -13.27 13.02 -9.34
N ASP A 82 -13.45 13.67 -8.20
CA ASP A 82 -14.66 14.42 -7.87
C ASP A 82 -14.84 15.62 -8.81
N LYS A 83 -13.74 16.25 -9.22
CA LYS A 83 -13.76 17.32 -10.24
C LYS A 83 -14.27 16.79 -11.59
N GLU A 84 -13.82 15.63 -12.05
CA GLU A 84 -14.33 15.04 -13.29
C GLU A 84 -15.80 14.63 -13.17
N ILE A 85 -16.20 14.02 -12.05
CA ILE A 85 -17.61 13.67 -11.80
C ILE A 85 -18.49 14.93 -11.81
N SER A 86 -18.06 16.00 -11.15
CA SER A 86 -18.80 17.27 -11.09
C SER A 86 -19.06 17.87 -12.47
N LYS A 87 -18.11 17.77 -13.41
CA LYS A 87 -18.32 18.22 -14.81
C LYS A 87 -19.49 17.50 -15.48
N HIS A 88 -19.73 16.24 -15.15
CA HIS A 88 -20.80 15.43 -15.73
C HIS A 88 -22.13 15.52 -14.95
N GLN A 89 -22.19 16.27 -13.85
CA GLN A 89 -23.38 16.37 -12.98
C GLN A 89 -23.87 17.80 -12.79
N GLN A 90 -23.51 18.72 -13.69
CA GLN A 90 -23.83 20.15 -13.57
C GLN A 90 -25.34 20.46 -13.63
N THR A 91 -26.11 19.63 -14.35
CA THR A 91 -27.57 19.74 -14.46
C THR A 91 -28.24 18.45 -14.02
N HIS A 92 -29.53 18.52 -13.69
CA HIS A 92 -30.31 17.34 -13.31
C HIS A 92 -30.33 16.29 -14.43
N GLU A 93 -30.53 16.71 -15.68
CA GLU A 93 -30.52 15.83 -16.86
C GLU A 93 -29.15 15.17 -17.09
N ALA A 94 -28.05 15.92 -16.93
CA ALA A 94 -26.70 15.37 -17.07
C ALA A 94 -26.38 14.35 -15.97
N LYS A 95 -26.86 14.61 -14.74
CA LYS A 95 -26.73 13.67 -13.61
C LYS A 95 -27.47 12.37 -13.88
N GLU A 96 -28.71 12.43 -14.37
CA GLU A 96 -29.47 11.22 -14.72
C GLU A 96 -28.82 10.44 -15.88
N ALA A 97 -28.33 11.15 -16.91
CA ALA A 97 -27.58 10.51 -18.00
C ALA A 97 -26.29 9.83 -17.52
N PHE A 98 -25.56 10.44 -16.57
CA PHE A 98 -24.37 9.84 -15.96
C PHE A 98 -24.71 8.61 -15.11
N LEU A 99 -25.80 8.65 -14.35
CA LEU A 99 -26.26 7.50 -13.56
C LEU A 99 -26.72 6.35 -14.46
N ASP A 100 -27.40 6.63 -15.56
CA ASP A 100 -27.83 5.62 -16.54
C ASP A 100 -26.62 4.99 -17.25
N LEU A 101 -25.63 5.80 -17.64
CA LEU A 101 -24.35 5.31 -18.18
C LEU A 101 -23.66 4.37 -17.17
N LYS A 102 -23.60 4.77 -15.90
CA LYS A 102 -23.02 3.93 -14.84
C LYS A 102 -23.79 2.62 -14.69
N ARG A 103 -25.13 2.65 -14.66
CA ARG A 103 -25.96 1.44 -14.55
C ARG A 103 -25.78 0.49 -15.72
N LYS A 104 -25.62 1.01 -16.93
CA LYS A 104 -25.45 0.19 -18.15
C LYS A 104 -24.05 -0.42 -18.29
N HIS A 105 -23.02 0.23 -17.76
CA HIS A 105 -21.62 -0.15 -18.00
C HIS A 105 -20.82 -0.54 -16.74
N HIS A 106 -21.42 -0.48 -15.54
CA HIS A 106 -20.78 -0.91 -14.31
C HIS A 106 -21.46 -2.16 -13.75
N ASN A 107 -20.67 -3.22 -13.55
CA ASN A 107 -21.12 -4.42 -12.87
C ASN A 107 -20.58 -4.41 -11.44
N GLU A 108 -21.46 -4.12 -10.47
CA GLU A 108 -21.11 -4.03 -9.05
C GLU A 108 -20.55 -5.35 -8.51
N ASN A 109 -21.12 -6.49 -8.89
CA ASN A 109 -20.63 -7.81 -8.46
C ASN A 109 -19.21 -8.09 -8.97
N LEU A 110 -18.92 -7.72 -10.22
CA LEU A 110 -17.58 -7.87 -10.78
C LEU A 110 -16.60 -6.91 -10.08
N ALA A 111 -17.00 -5.67 -9.84
CA ALA A 111 -16.18 -4.69 -9.14
C ALA A 111 -15.85 -5.15 -7.71
N ASP A 112 -16.83 -5.64 -6.97
CA ASP A 112 -16.61 -6.12 -5.60
C ASP A 112 -15.72 -7.36 -5.56
N PHE A 113 -15.82 -8.23 -6.57
CA PHE A 113 -14.96 -9.41 -6.70
C PHE A 113 -13.51 -9.03 -7.05
N VAL A 114 -13.28 -8.13 -8.01
CA VAL A 114 -11.93 -7.75 -8.44
C VAL A 114 -11.24 -6.75 -7.51
N GLU A 115 -11.99 -5.97 -6.73
CA GLU A 115 -11.46 -5.08 -5.68
C GLU A 115 -11.30 -5.82 -4.34
N ASN A 116 -11.89 -7.01 -4.23
CA ASN A 116 -11.88 -7.84 -3.02
C ASN A 116 -12.33 -7.06 -1.76
N LYS A 117 -13.36 -6.22 -1.91
CA LYS A 117 -13.84 -5.27 -0.87
C LYS A 117 -14.30 -5.94 0.42
N ASN A 118 -14.78 -7.18 0.31
CA ASN A 118 -15.33 -7.95 1.43
C ASN A 118 -14.25 -8.76 2.18
N GLU A 119 -12.99 -8.74 1.73
CA GLU A 119 -11.90 -9.45 2.39
C GLU A 119 -11.54 -8.76 3.72
N VAL A 120 -11.62 -9.51 4.81
CA VAL A 120 -11.27 -9.03 6.16
C VAL A 120 -9.76 -8.82 6.29
N VAL A 121 -8.97 -9.64 5.60
CA VAL A 121 -7.49 -9.60 5.64
C VAL A 121 -6.94 -8.84 4.43
N ARG A 122 -6.68 -7.55 4.61
CA ARG A 122 -6.20 -6.66 3.53
C ARG A 122 -4.69 -6.74 3.25
N ILE A 123 -3.90 -7.12 4.25
CA ILE A 123 -2.43 -7.23 4.18
C ILE A 123 -2.04 -8.56 4.80
N VAL A 124 -1.14 -9.30 4.14
CA VAL A 124 -0.62 -10.58 4.61
C VAL A 124 0.89 -10.50 4.71
N GLU A 125 1.45 -10.95 5.84
CA GLU A 125 2.88 -11.16 5.98
C GLU A 125 3.27 -12.53 5.42
N TYR A 126 4.23 -12.56 4.50
CA TYR A 126 4.77 -13.80 3.96
C TYR A 126 6.27 -13.65 3.70
N LYS A 127 7.09 -14.58 4.20
CA LYS A 127 8.56 -14.54 4.05
C LYS A 127 9.19 -13.18 4.41
N ASN A 128 8.76 -12.59 5.53
CA ASN A 128 9.28 -11.33 6.05
C ASN A 128 9.09 -10.15 5.07
N LYS A 129 7.97 -10.18 4.34
CA LYS A 129 7.47 -9.11 3.48
C LYS A 129 5.97 -8.95 3.67
N LEU A 130 5.46 -7.74 3.49
CA LEU A 130 4.04 -7.43 3.48
C LEU A 130 3.51 -7.46 2.04
N TYR A 131 2.46 -8.24 1.82
CA TYR A 131 1.76 -8.29 0.53
C TYR A 131 0.36 -7.71 0.68
N GLN A 132 0.01 -6.80 -0.21
CA GLN A 132 -1.33 -6.25 -0.31
C GLN A 132 -2.27 -7.27 -0.98
N LYS A 133 -3.37 -7.61 -0.30
CA LYS A 133 -4.45 -8.48 -0.80
C LYS A 133 -5.71 -7.73 -1.22
N ALA A 134 -5.87 -6.51 -0.72
CA ALA A 134 -6.98 -5.64 -1.10
C ALA A 134 -6.71 -4.97 -2.45
N ASP A 135 -7.78 -4.69 -3.19
CA ASP A 135 -7.72 -3.89 -4.41
C ASP A 135 -6.72 -4.41 -5.46
N PRO A 136 -6.68 -5.72 -5.75
CA PRO A 136 -5.65 -6.28 -6.62
C PRO A 136 -5.76 -5.78 -8.06
N ILE A 137 -6.89 -5.23 -8.48
CA ILE A 137 -7.02 -4.59 -9.81
C ILE A 137 -6.19 -3.30 -9.96
N TYR A 138 -5.80 -2.66 -8.85
CA TYR A 138 -5.00 -1.43 -8.88
C TYR A 138 -3.53 -1.67 -8.50
N LEU A 139 -3.13 -2.92 -8.31
CA LEU A 139 -1.73 -3.28 -8.06
C LEU A 139 -0.99 -3.43 -9.39
N ASP A 140 0.03 -2.61 -9.58
CA ASP A 140 0.96 -2.78 -10.69
C ASP A 140 1.86 -3.99 -10.43
N PRO A 141 2.11 -4.84 -11.45
CA PRO A 141 2.95 -6.02 -11.26
C PRO A 141 4.42 -5.62 -11.02
N GLU A 142 5.00 -6.08 -9.90
CA GLU A 142 6.41 -5.82 -9.55
C GLU A 142 7.41 -6.44 -10.54
N HIS A 143 7.00 -7.48 -11.28
CA HIS A 143 7.86 -8.20 -12.21
C HIS A 143 7.46 -7.97 -13.66
N PHE A 144 8.44 -7.51 -14.45
CA PHE A 144 8.34 -7.23 -15.88
C PHE A 144 8.00 -8.47 -16.74
N LEU A 145 8.33 -9.67 -16.27
CA LEU A 145 8.20 -10.92 -17.04
C LEU A 145 7.25 -11.90 -16.33
N VAL A 146 6.05 -12.07 -16.89
CA VAL A 146 5.18 -13.26 -16.73
C VAL A 146 4.69 -13.57 -15.30
N LYS A 147 4.90 -12.67 -14.32
CA LYS A 147 4.42 -12.83 -12.93
C LYS A 147 3.48 -11.72 -12.47
N SER A 148 2.59 -11.27 -13.35
CA SER A 148 1.46 -10.44 -12.93
C SER A 148 0.40 -11.29 -12.23
N HIS A 149 -0.17 -10.79 -11.13
CA HIS A 149 -1.33 -11.45 -10.53
C HIS A 149 -2.51 -11.46 -11.51
N PHE A 150 -3.43 -12.41 -11.33
CA PHE A 150 -4.51 -12.64 -12.28
C PHE A 150 -5.35 -11.38 -12.57
N TYR A 151 -5.55 -10.54 -11.54
CA TYR A 151 -6.32 -9.30 -11.59
C TYR A 151 -5.53 -8.07 -12.01
N ALA A 152 -4.24 -8.19 -12.39
CA ALA A 152 -3.41 -7.03 -12.69
C ALA A 152 -4.01 -6.17 -13.81
N PRO A 153 -3.99 -4.83 -13.66
CA PRO A 153 -4.56 -3.92 -14.65
C PRO A 153 -3.80 -4.00 -15.98
N GLN A 154 -2.53 -4.42 -15.95
CA GLN A 154 -1.70 -4.65 -17.12
C GLN A 154 -1.04 -6.03 -17.04
N LYS A 155 -1.15 -6.80 -18.12
CA LYS A 155 -0.35 -8.01 -18.33
C LYS A 155 0.71 -7.70 -19.37
N ARG A 156 1.92 -7.40 -18.92
CA ARG A 156 3.05 -7.21 -19.82
C ARG A 156 3.59 -8.57 -20.24
N SER A 157 3.43 -8.89 -21.51
CA SER A 157 4.01 -10.07 -22.13
C SER A 157 5.29 -9.67 -22.85
N LEU A 158 6.23 -10.61 -23.07
CA LEU A 158 7.46 -10.34 -23.83
C LEU A 158 7.20 -9.85 -25.27
N ALA A 159 5.98 -9.99 -25.80
CA ALA A 159 5.62 -9.60 -27.16
C ALA A 159 5.37 -8.09 -27.34
N ASP A 160 5.32 -7.31 -26.25
CA ASP A 160 5.00 -5.88 -26.27
C ASP A 160 6.25 -4.96 -26.19
N THR A 161 7.40 -5.44 -26.68
CA THR A 161 8.66 -4.67 -26.84
C THR A 161 9.08 -4.65 -28.29
#